data_AF-A0A1E3W8L5-F1
#
_entry.id   AF-A0A1E3W8L5-F1
#
_cell.length_a   1.000
_cell.length_b   1.000
_cell.length_c   1.000
_cell.angle_alpha   90.00
_cell.angle_beta   90.00
_cell.angle_gamma   90.00
#
_symmetry.space_group_name_H-M   'P 1'
#
loop_
_entity.id
_entity.type
_entity.pdbx_description
1 polymer ?
#
loop_
_entity_poly.entity_id
_entity_poly.type
_entity_poly.pdbx_seq_one_letter_code
_entity_poly.pdbx_strand_id
1 'polypeptide(L)'
;MEMECTVMASAPGTSWLVRLTQEDIEKAIACGHYIAEYAAGDEVRRDERDRMRQCAEERERSAEHIRKEAKRLEDEDREGRRRERKELNFEKVEKLRAAAWSIRGTNYPGYEPRPDGVCRHKVAWLIDQLGGGKMVSGFRHDRSEPGFHAAFEFRSNGKTFVADQDGIWLAEDFPFAKVEGKHLRTRKPDSEPDIRKRETTDGSGHGSIHYQGTWDRERSYSAGQFVTHKGGLWHAEIDSQGCKPGDGALWKLAVKSGDYNNRNMKNHKQHEIDAAWNLHNERKDDAA
;
A
#
# COMPACT_ATOMS: atom_id res chain seq x y z
N MET A 1 37.99 48.43 -66.00
CA MET A 1 36.66 47.82 -66.18
C MET A 1 36.53 46.77 -65.10
N GLU A 2 35.78 47.04 -64.05
CA GLU A 2 35.51 46.08 -62.98
C GLU A 2 34.41 45.13 -63.49
N MET A 3 34.69 43.82 -63.52
CA MET A 3 33.67 42.82 -63.84
C MET A 3 32.96 42.43 -62.54
N GLU A 4 31.72 42.88 -62.34
CA GLU A 4 30.88 42.38 -61.26
C GLU A 4 30.27 41.03 -61.68
N CYS A 5 30.51 39.98 -60.90
CA CYS A 5 29.91 38.66 -61.11
C CYS A 5 28.92 38.37 -59.97
N THR A 6 27.67 38.05 -60.32
CA THR A 6 26.62 37.75 -59.34
C THR A 6 26.37 36.24 -59.32
N VAL A 7 26.52 35.61 -58.16
CA VAL A 7 26.28 34.17 -57.99
C VAL A 7 25.07 33.97 -57.09
N MET A 8 24.12 33.14 -57.53
CA MET A 8 22.97 32.74 -56.70
C MET A 8 23.32 31.48 -55.91
N ALA A 9 23.34 31.60 -54.58
CA ALA A 9 23.36 30.44 -53.69
C ALA A 9 21.92 30.07 -53.31
N SER A 10 21.56 28.80 -53.48
CA SER A 10 20.24 28.25 -53.22
C SER A 10 20.33 27.24 -52.07
N ALA A 11 19.59 27.50 -51.00
CA ALA A 11 19.23 26.49 -50.00
C ALA A 11 17.71 26.26 -50.07
N PRO A 12 17.19 25.08 -49.67
CA PRO A 12 15.76 24.81 -49.75
C PRO A 12 14.96 25.86 -48.96
N GLY A 13 14.20 26.70 -49.68
CA GLY A 13 13.33 27.72 -49.12
C GLY A 13 13.92 29.12 -48.97
N THR A 14 15.19 29.36 -49.28
CA THR A 14 15.76 30.73 -49.31
C THR A 14 16.83 30.89 -50.39
N SER A 15 16.69 31.95 -51.19
CA SER A 15 17.69 32.40 -52.15
C SER A 15 18.26 33.74 -51.70
N TRP A 16 19.59 33.84 -51.71
CA TRP A 16 20.31 35.06 -51.35
C TRP A 16 21.21 35.45 -52.51
N LEU A 17 21.22 36.74 -52.83
CA LEU A 17 22.08 37.30 -53.85
C LEU A 17 23.32 37.87 -53.15
N VAL A 18 24.48 37.26 -53.37
CA VAL A 18 25.74 37.73 -52.77
C VAL A 18 26.59 38.30 -53.90
N ARG A 19 26.98 39.57 -53.76
CA ARG A 19 27.99 40.18 -54.64
C ARG A 19 29.37 39.79 -54.12
N LEU A 20 30.15 39.14 -54.96
CA LEU A 20 31.52 38.76 -54.65
C LEU A 20 32.46 39.64 -55.45
N THR A 21 33.53 40.11 -54.80
CA THR A 21 34.60 40.82 -55.48
C THR A 21 35.50 39.82 -56.22
N GLN A 22 36.31 40.30 -57.16
CA GLN A 22 37.30 39.47 -57.86
C GLN A 22 38.23 38.74 -56.87
N GLU A 23 38.60 39.40 -55.77
CA GLU A 23 39.43 38.80 -54.71
C GLU A 23 38.71 37.66 -53.98
N ASP A 24 37.39 37.76 -53.79
CA ASP A 24 36.58 36.69 -53.19
C ASP A 24 36.47 35.48 -54.11
N ILE A 25 36.39 35.70 -55.43
CA ILE A 25 36.35 34.63 -56.43
C ILE A 25 37.71 33.90 -56.47
N GLU A 26 38.82 34.63 -56.46
CA GLU A 26 40.16 34.06 -56.45
C GLU A 26 40.45 33.29 -55.15
N LYS A 27 39.98 33.80 -54.00
CA LYS A 27 40.01 33.07 -52.72
C LYS A 27 39.13 31.83 -52.76
N ALA A 28 37.93 31.88 -53.35
CA ALA A 28 37.05 30.72 -53.46
C ALA A 28 37.62 29.62 -54.36
N ILE A 29 38.29 29.99 -55.45
CA ILE A 29 39.00 29.05 -56.35
C ILE A 29 40.22 28.44 -55.65
N ALA A 30 40.99 29.24 -54.89
CA ALA A 30 42.08 28.75 -54.05
C ALA A 30 41.55 27.80 -52.94
N CYS A 31 40.36 28.07 -52.39
CA CYS A 31 39.66 27.20 -51.46
C CYS A 31 39.02 25.95 -52.11
N GLY A 32 39.01 25.82 -53.44
CA GLY A 32 38.61 24.59 -54.13
C GLY A 32 39.48 23.38 -53.74
N HIS A 33 40.72 23.62 -53.30
CA HIS A 33 41.57 22.60 -52.68
C HIS A 33 41.15 22.21 -51.25
N TYR A 34 40.36 23.05 -50.56
CA TYR A 34 39.91 22.83 -49.18
C TYR A 34 38.69 21.89 -49.08
N ILE A 35 37.93 21.74 -50.17
CA ILE A 35 36.75 20.86 -50.21
C ILE A 35 37.17 19.37 -50.17
N ALA A 36 38.35 19.04 -50.70
CA ALA A 36 38.90 17.67 -50.64
C ALA A 36 39.31 17.27 -49.20
N GLU A 37 39.78 18.21 -48.36
CA GLU A 37 40.09 17.94 -46.95
C GLU A 37 38.81 17.78 -46.09
N TYR A 38 37.71 18.47 -46.44
CA TYR A 38 36.43 18.27 -45.77
C TYR A 38 35.84 16.87 -45.99
N ALA A 39 36.06 16.28 -47.17
CA ALA A 39 35.63 14.90 -47.44
C ALA A 39 36.39 13.86 -46.61
N ALA A 40 37.69 14.08 -46.36
CA ALA A 40 38.48 13.22 -45.47
C ALA A 40 38.07 13.38 -43.99
N GLY A 41 37.68 14.59 -43.56
CA GLY A 41 37.14 14.84 -42.22
C GLY A 41 35.80 14.13 -41.96
N ASP A 42 35.00 13.91 -42.99
CA ASP A 42 33.69 13.25 -42.86
C ASP A 42 33.78 11.73 -42.65
N GLU A 43 34.80 11.06 -43.17
CA GLU A 43 35.06 9.65 -42.84
C GLU A 43 35.52 9.46 -41.40
N VAL A 44 36.42 10.33 -40.90
CA VAL A 44 36.85 10.31 -39.49
C VAL A 44 35.65 10.54 -38.55
N ARG A 45 34.74 11.45 -38.90
CA ARG A 45 33.49 11.67 -38.15
C ARG A 45 32.49 10.51 -38.24
N ARG A 46 32.57 9.64 -39.26
CA ARG A 46 31.75 8.42 -39.32
C ARG A 46 32.31 7.37 -38.37
N ASP A 47 33.62 7.12 -38.40
CA ASP A 47 34.28 6.15 -37.51
C ASP A 47 34.07 6.53 -36.04
N GLU A 48 34.20 7.82 -35.70
CA GLU A 48 33.95 8.29 -34.32
C GLU A 48 32.48 8.12 -33.89
N ARG A 49 31.52 8.35 -34.80
CA ARG A 49 30.09 8.08 -34.52
C ARG A 49 29.82 6.59 -34.32
N ASP A 50 30.46 5.72 -35.11
CA ASP A 50 30.29 4.27 -34.99
C ASP A 50 30.91 3.76 -33.68
N ARG A 51 32.08 4.27 -33.27
CA ARG A 51 32.68 3.97 -31.96
C ARG A 51 31.78 4.43 -30.81
N MET A 52 31.20 5.63 -30.91
CA MET A 52 30.26 6.14 -29.90
C MET A 52 28.98 5.30 -29.83
N ARG A 53 28.47 4.83 -30.98
CA ARG A 53 27.33 3.91 -31.02
C ARG A 53 27.67 2.57 -30.39
N GLN A 54 28.81 1.96 -30.72
CA GLN A 54 29.26 0.72 -30.11
C GLN A 54 29.42 0.86 -28.59
N CYS A 55 30.03 1.96 -28.12
CA CYS A 55 30.16 2.23 -26.69
C CYS A 55 28.80 2.39 -26.00
N ALA A 56 27.81 3.02 -26.67
CA ALA A 56 26.46 3.14 -26.16
C ALA A 56 25.75 1.78 -26.07
N GLU A 57 25.88 0.93 -27.11
CA GLU A 57 25.31 -0.42 -27.12
C GLU A 57 25.93 -1.31 -26.04
N GLU A 58 27.25 -1.23 -25.82
CA GLU A 58 27.92 -1.97 -24.74
C GLU A 58 27.46 -1.53 -23.36
N ARG A 59 27.27 -0.23 -23.15
CA ARG A 59 26.69 0.31 -21.91
C ARG A 59 25.27 -0.17 -21.69
N GLU A 60 24.46 -0.22 -22.74
CA GLU A 60 23.09 -0.74 -22.66
C GLU A 60 23.06 -2.22 -22.31
N ARG A 61 23.90 -3.05 -22.94
CA ARG A 61 24.05 -4.47 -22.61
C ARG A 61 24.52 -4.68 -21.17
N SER A 62 25.49 -3.88 -20.70
CA SER A 62 25.97 -3.92 -19.32
C SER A 62 24.88 -3.54 -18.33
N ALA A 63 24.12 -2.48 -18.62
CA ALA A 63 22.99 -2.07 -17.80
C ALA A 63 21.88 -3.13 -17.75
N GLU A 64 21.59 -3.80 -18.86
CA GLU A 64 20.62 -4.90 -18.91
C GLU A 64 21.10 -6.10 -18.07
N HIS A 65 22.39 -6.45 -18.14
CA HIS A 65 22.98 -7.51 -17.31
C HIS A 65 22.86 -7.18 -15.83
N ILE A 66 23.18 -5.96 -15.41
CA ILE A 66 23.03 -5.49 -14.02
C ILE A 66 21.58 -5.57 -13.56
N ARG A 67 20.61 -5.15 -14.40
CA ARG A 67 19.17 -5.25 -14.08
C ARG A 67 18.71 -6.70 -13.90
N LYS A 68 19.18 -7.63 -14.75
CA LYS A 68 18.87 -9.06 -14.64
C LYS A 68 19.42 -9.64 -13.35
N GLU A 69 20.65 -9.28 -12.99
CA GLU A 69 21.30 -9.78 -11.78
C GLU A 69 20.66 -9.22 -10.50
N ALA A 70 20.29 -7.94 -10.49
CA ALA A 70 19.54 -7.34 -9.39
C ALA A 70 18.19 -8.05 -9.17
N LYS A 71 17.46 -8.34 -10.26
CA LYS A 71 16.20 -9.07 -10.20
C LYS A 71 16.39 -10.50 -9.65
N ARG A 72 17.46 -11.19 -10.06
CA ARG A 72 17.81 -12.52 -9.54
C ARG A 72 18.01 -12.50 -8.02
N LEU A 73 18.77 -11.53 -7.51
CA LEU A 73 19.00 -11.35 -6.07
C LEU A 73 17.71 -11.01 -5.30
N GLU A 74 16.83 -10.17 -5.85
CA GLU A 74 15.54 -9.87 -5.24
C GLU A 74 14.62 -11.11 -5.15
N ASP A 75 14.64 -11.96 -6.18
CA ASP A 75 13.88 -13.21 -6.21
C ASP A 75 14.46 -14.23 -5.20
N GLU A 76 15.79 -14.34 -5.10
CA GLU A 76 16.48 -15.17 -4.09
C GLU A 76 16.17 -14.72 -2.65
N ASP A 77 16.20 -13.41 -2.37
CA ASP A 77 15.83 -12.83 -1.07
C ASP A 77 14.35 -13.05 -0.73
N ARG A 78 13.46 -12.93 -1.73
CA ARG A 78 12.03 -13.24 -1.56
C ARG A 78 11.81 -14.72 -1.24
N GLU A 79 12.56 -15.64 -1.85
CA GLU A 79 12.52 -17.05 -1.51
C GLU A 79 13.10 -17.34 -0.13
N GLY A 80 14.21 -16.71 0.24
CA GLY A 80 14.82 -16.81 1.56
C GLY A 80 13.81 -16.48 2.67
N ARG A 81 13.14 -15.33 2.56
CA ARG A 81 12.07 -14.92 3.49
C ARG A 81 10.89 -15.89 3.51
N ARG A 82 10.55 -16.52 2.38
CA ARG A 82 9.49 -17.56 2.33
C ARG A 82 9.92 -18.82 3.08
N ARG A 83 11.18 -19.23 3.00
CA ARG A 83 11.72 -20.39 3.75
C ARG A 83 11.74 -20.08 5.25
N GLU A 84 12.27 -18.94 5.65
CA GLU A 84 12.30 -18.49 7.04
C GLU A 84 10.90 -18.42 7.66
N ARG A 85 9.91 -17.85 6.94
CA ARG A 85 8.51 -17.82 7.41
C ARG A 85 7.93 -19.23 7.60
N LYS A 86 8.28 -20.19 6.73
CA LYS A 86 7.83 -21.59 6.88
C LYS A 86 8.45 -22.24 8.11
N GLU A 87 9.73 -22.01 8.38
CA GLU A 87 10.41 -22.51 9.57
C GLU A 87 9.84 -21.92 10.85
N LEU A 88 9.60 -20.61 10.89
CA LEU A 88 9.03 -19.91 12.04
C LEU A 88 7.59 -20.36 12.34
N ASN A 89 6.81 -20.65 11.29
CA ASN A 89 5.49 -21.26 11.44
C ASN A 89 5.57 -22.69 11.96
N PHE A 90 6.54 -23.49 11.49
CA PHE A 90 6.74 -24.85 11.97
C PHE A 90 7.12 -24.89 13.45
N GLU A 91 8.08 -24.06 13.89
CA GLU A 91 8.47 -23.96 15.29
C GLU A 91 7.30 -23.50 16.18
N LYS A 92 6.51 -22.52 15.71
CA LYS A 92 5.32 -22.06 16.42
C LYS A 92 4.27 -23.17 16.55
N VAL A 93 4.06 -23.96 15.49
CA VAL A 93 3.14 -25.12 15.51
C VAL A 93 3.65 -26.20 16.48
N GLU A 94 4.94 -26.49 16.51
CA GLU A 94 5.51 -27.46 17.46
C GLU A 94 5.44 -26.98 18.91
N LYS A 95 5.69 -25.69 19.19
CA LYS A 95 5.47 -25.11 20.52
C LYS A 95 4.00 -25.21 20.96
N LEU A 96 3.06 -24.96 20.05
CA LEU A 96 1.63 -25.11 20.33
C LEU A 96 1.25 -26.58 20.57
N ARG A 97 1.82 -27.52 19.81
CA ARG A 97 1.64 -28.97 20.04
C ARG A 97 2.19 -29.41 21.38
N ALA A 98 3.39 -28.98 21.74
CA ALA A 98 4.02 -29.28 23.03
C ALA A 98 3.20 -28.72 24.21
N ALA A 99 2.71 -27.49 24.10
CA ALA A 99 1.82 -26.89 25.10
C ALA A 99 0.49 -27.67 25.22
N ALA A 100 -0.11 -28.08 24.10
CA ALA A 100 -1.33 -28.88 24.09
C ALA A 100 -1.12 -30.27 24.73
N TRP A 101 0.06 -30.88 24.53
CA TRP A 101 0.44 -32.14 25.16
C TRP A 101 0.67 -32.00 26.67
N SER A 102 1.33 -30.93 27.11
CA SER A 102 1.54 -30.64 28.53
C SER A 102 0.22 -30.50 29.29
N ILE A 103 -0.80 -29.91 28.66
CA ILE A 103 -2.16 -29.78 29.23
C ILE A 103 -2.87 -31.13 29.34
N ARG A 104 -2.55 -32.14 28.50
CA ARG A 104 -3.11 -33.49 28.62
C ARG A 104 -2.47 -34.33 29.73
N GLY A 105 -1.28 -33.95 30.20
CA GLY A 105 -0.54 -34.69 31.22
C GLY A 105 -0.98 -34.43 32.66
N THR A 106 -1.83 -33.43 32.91
CA THR A 106 -2.44 -33.25 34.24
C THR A 106 -3.59 -34.24 34.41
N ASN A 107 -3.25 -35.46 34.81
CA ASN A 107 -4.17 -36.37 35.48
C ASN A 107 -4.81 -35.59 36.63
N TYR A 108 -6.07 -35.18 36.46
CA TYR A 108 -6.93 -34.84 37.59
C TYR A 108 -7.47 -36.17 38.12
N PRO A 109 -6.94 -36.72 39.22
CA PRO A 109 -7.53 -37.91 39.82
C PRO A 109 -8.93 -37.52 40.33
N GLY A 110 -9.97 -38.10 39.74
CA GLY A 110 -11.34 -38.01 40.26
C GLY A 110 -12.43 -37.55 39.31
N TYR A 111 -12.17 -37.30 38.02
CA TYR A 111 -13.22 -37.05 37.04
C TYR A 111 -13.36 -38.23 36.07
N GLU A 112 -14.34 -39.11 36.33
CA GLU A 112 -14.79 -40.05 35.32
C GLU A 112 -15.40 -39.27 34.13
N PRO A 113 -14.92 -39.50 32.89
CA PRO A 113 -15.49 -38.85 31.73
C PRO A 113 -16.92 -39.35 31.51
N ARG A 114 -17.90 -38.46 31.59
CA ARG A 114 -19.26 -38.75 31.10
C ARG A 114 -19.26 -38.82 29.57
N PRO A 115 -20.13 -39.64 28.94
CA PRO A 115 -20.06 -39.98 27.51
C PRO A 115 -20.29 -38.83 26.50
N ASP A 116 -20.56 -37.63 26.96
CA ASP A 116 -21.16 -36.54 26.18
C ASP A 116 -20.40 -35.20 26.33
N GLY A 117 -19.09 -35.29 26.61
CA GLY A 117 -18.18 -34.14 26.72
C GLY A 117 -17.68 -33.61 25.38
N VAL A 118 -18.18 -32.46 24.94
CA VAL A 118 -17.64 -31.72 23.79
C VAL A 118 -16.18 -31.33 24.05
N CYS A 119 -15.31 -31.70 23.11
CA CYS A 119 -13.87 -31.52 23.20
C CYS A 119 -13.48 -30.03 23.21
N ARG A 120 -12.64 -29.61 24.17
CA ARG A 120 -12.02 -28.26 24.25
C ARG A 120 -11.41 -27.79 22.92
N HIS A 121 -11.06 -28.71 22.02
CA HIS A 121 -10.59 -28.41 20.66
C HIS A 121 -11.57 -27.59 19.81
N LYS A 122 -12.91 -27.71 20.00
CA LYS A 122 -13.89 -26.91 19.25
C LYS A 122 -13.86 -25.43 19.63
N VAL A 123 -13.62 -25.10 20.90
CA VAL A 123 -13.54 -23.71 21.39
C VAL A 123 -12.27 -23.02 20.86
N ALA A 124 -11.14 -23.73 20.86
CA ALA A 124 -9.89 -23.20 20.32
C ALA A 124 -9.97 -22.94 18.79
N TRP A 125 -10.59 -23.86 18.04
CA TRP A 125 -10.85 -23.68 16.60
C TRP A 125 -11.75 -22.46 16.34
N LEU A 126 -12.77 -22.25 17.17
CA LEU A 126 -13.68 -21.10 17.07
C LEU A 126 -13.00 -19.75 17.32
N ILE A 127 -12.09 -19.67 18.30
CA ILE A 127 -11.31 -18.45 18.59
C ILE A 127 -10.41 -18.09 17.39
N ASP A 128 -9.84 -19.10 16.73
CA ASP A 128 -8.97 -18.94 15.56
C ASP A 128 -9.76 -18.47 14.33
N GLN A 129 -10.92 -19.07 14.05
CA GLN A 129 -11.79 -18.68 12.92
C GLN A 129 -12.39 -17.27 13.08
N LEU A 130 -12.65 -16.82 14.32
CA LEU A 130 -13.25 -15.51 14.60
C LEU A 130 -12.21 -14.38 14.75
N GLY A 131 -10.97 -14.60 14.33
CA GLY A 131 -9.95 -13.56 14.23
C GLY A 131 -9.38 -13.08 15.57
N GLY A 132 -9.33 -13.95 16.58
CA GLY A 132 -8.66 -13.64 17.86
C GLY A 132 -9.38 -12.60 18.73
N GLY A 133 -10.65 -12.32 18.45
CA GLY A 133 -11.49 -11.48 19.32
C GLY A 133 -11.64 -12.09 20.72
N LYS A 134 -11.65 -11.24 21.75
CA LYS A 134 -11.96 -11.67 23.13
C LYS A 134 -13.38 -12.24 23.18
N MET A 135 -13.49 -13.54 23.39
CA MET A 135 -14.77 -14.18 23.72
C MET A 135 -15.27 -13.60 25.05
N VAL A 136 -16.40 -12.90 25.02
CA VAL A 136 -16.88 -12.12 26.16
C VAL A 136 -17.61 -13.00 27.18
N SER A 137 -18.39 -13.96 26.68
CA SER A 137 -19.16 -14.90 27.50
C SER A 137 -19.73 -16.01 26.63
N GLY A 138 -19.89 -17.20 27.19
CA GLY A 138 -20.61 -18.32 26.56
C GLY A 138 -21.73 -18.83 27.47
N PHE A 139 -22.92 -19.05 26.93
CA PHE A 139 -24.04 -19.69 27.64
C PHE A 139 -24.40 -21.00 26.97
N ARG A 140 -24.61 -22.04 27.77
CA ARG A 140 -25.14 -23.32 27.32
C ARG A 140 -26.66 -23.26 27.44
N HIS A 141 -27.35 -23.45 26.32
CA HIS A 141 -28.79 -23.61 26.28
C HIS A 141 -29.12 -25.09 26.14
N ASP A 142 -29.61 -25.70 27.22
CA ASP A 142 -30.13 -27.07 27.16
C ASP A 142 -31.49 -27.03 26.46
N ARG A 143 -31.63 -27.81 25.38
CA ARG A 143 -32.91 -27.98 24.69
C ARG A 143 -33.75 -28.99 25.47
N SER A 144 -35.02 -28.68 25.66
CA SER A 144 -35.98 -29.54 26.37
C SER A 144 -36.42 -30.77 25.56
N GLU A 145 -36.13 -30.79 24.26
CA GLU A 145 -36.54 -31.86 23.35
C GLU A 145 -35.56 -33.05 23.38
N PRO A 146 -36.04 -34.28 23.63
CA PRO A 146 -35.19 -35.47 23.59
C PRO A 146 -34.54 -35.65 22.21
N GLY A 147 -33.22 -35.76 22.18
CA GLY A 147 -32.45 -35.97 20.94
C GLY A 147 -31.79 -34.73 20.36
N PHE A 148 -32.05 -33.53 20.91
CA PHE A 148 -31.33 -32.32 20.52
C PHE A 148 -30.21 -31.99 21.51
N HIS A 149 -29.03 -31.69 20.98
CA HIS A 149 -27.87 -31.32 21.80
C HIS A 149 -27.96 -29.87 22.27
N ALA A 150 -27.22 -29.57 23.34
CA ALA A 150 -27.14 -28.22 23.89
C ALA A 150 -26.47 -27.27 22.89
N ALA A 151 -27.12 -26.13 22.64
CA ALA A 151 -26.58 -25.07 21.79
C ALA A 151 -25.71 -24.13 22.63
N PHE A 152 -24.59 -23.67 22.08
CA PHE A 152 -23.70 -22.72 22.73
C PHE A 152 -23.87 -21.33 22.12
N GLU A 153 -24.35 -20.38 22.91
CA GLU A 153 -24.37 -18.96 22.55
C GLU A 153 -23.04 -18.33 22.94
N PHE A 154 -22.38 -17.62 22.02
CA PHE A 154 -21.18 -16.84 22.31
C PHE A 154 -21.25 -15.45 21.69
N ARG A 155 -20.65 -14.46 22.39
CA ARG A 155 -20.61 -13.06 21.95
C ARG A 155 -19.18 -12.62 21.63
N SER A 156 -19.00 -12.03 20.46
CA SER A 156 -17.75 -11.44 20.01
C SER A 156 -18.02 -10.22 19.14
N ASN A 157 -17.31 -9.11 19.39
CA ASN A 157 -17.40 -7.86 18.62
C ASN A 157 -18.84 -7.35 18.40
N GLY A 158 -19.69 -7.45 19.44
CA GLY A 158 -21.09 -7.02 19.37
C GLY A 158 -22.04 -7.96 18.62
N LYS A 159 -21.54 -9.09 18.10
CA LYS A 159 -22.34 -10.12 17.42
C LYS A 159 -22.54 -11.33 18.32
N THR A 160 -23.71 -11.93 18.21
CA THR A 160 -24.06 -13.18 18.91
C THR A 160 -24.08 -14.32 17.90
N PHE A 161 -23.44 -15.42 18.26
CA PHE A 161 -23.33 -16.61 17.44
C PHE A 161 -23.87 -17.80 18.24
N VAL A 162 -24.46 -18.76 17.54
CA VAL A 162 -24.91 -20.01 18.14
C VAL A 162 -24.25 -21.17 17.40
N ALA A 163 -23.57 -22.03 18.16
CA ALA A 163 -23.03 -23.29 17.65
C ALA A 163 -23.85 -24.47 18.17
N ASP A 164 -24.26 -25.33 17.24
CA ASP A 164 -24.80 -26.66 17.53
C ASP A 164 -23.78 -27.72 17.03
N GLN A 165 -24.08 -29.02 17.20
CA GLN A 165 -23.24 -30.08 16.63
C GLN A 165 -23.08 -29.96 15.11
N ASP A 166 -24.11 -29.46 14.43
CA ASP A 166 -24.21 -29.41 12.97
C ASP A 166 -23.57 -28.17 12.32
N GLY A 167 -23.13 -27.17 13.11
CA GLY A 167 -22.50 -25.97 12.56
C GLY A 167 -22.59 -24.72 13.44
N ILE A 168 -22.03 -23.61 12.94
CA ILE A 168 -22.09 -22.28 13.56
C ILE A 168 -23.03 -21.41 12.74
N TRP A 169 -23.96 -20.76 13.42
CA TRP A 169 -24.94 -19.84 12.85
C TRP A 169 -24.78 -18.46 13.48
N LEU A 170 -25.04 -17.39 12.71
CA LEU A 170 -25.25 -16.07 13.28
C LEU A 170 -26.61 -16.07 13.98
N ALA A 171 -26.70 -15.54 15.20
CA ALA A 171 -27.97 -15.49 15.92
C ALA A 171 -29.03 -14.63 15.20
N GLU A 172 -28.60 -13.71 14.32
CA GLU A 172 -29.49 -12.95 13.44
C GLU A 172 -30.18 -13.83 12.38
N ASP A 173 -29.51 -14.92 11.96
CA ASP A 173 -30.03 -15.87 10.96
C ASP A 173 -30.92 -16.96 11.59
N PHE A 174 -30.93 -17.06 12.93
CA PHE A 174 -31.71 -18.06 13.68
C PHE A 174 -32.53 -17.36 14.78
N PRO A 175 -33.73 -16.86 14.46
CA PRO A 175 -34.56 -16.17 15.45
C PRO A 175 -35.07 -17.18 16.47
N PHE A 176 -34.52 -17.16 17.67
CA PHE A 176 -35.16 -17.80 18.82
C PHE A 176 -36.46 -17.05 19.10
N ALA A 177 -37.59 -17.60 18.65
CA ALA A 177 -38.90 -17.17 19.11
C ALA A 177 -38.96 -17.43 20.63
N LYS A 178 -38.91 -16.34 21.41
CA LYS A 178 -39.19 -16.36 22.85
C LYS A 178 -40.66 -16.74 23.05
N VAL A 179 -40.92 -18.01 23.31
CA VAL A 179 -42.13 -18.51 23.96
C VAL A 179 -41.70 -18.70 25.42
N GLU A 180 -42.16 -17.94 26.42
CA GLU A 180 -43.54 -17.77 26.86
C GLU A 180 -43.79 -16.41 27.54
N GLY A 181 -44.99 -15.86 27.30
CA GLY A 181 -45.87 -15.40 28.38
C GLY A 181 -45.47 -14.18 29.21
N LYS A 182 -45.59 -12.98 28.65
CA LYS A 182 -46.30 -11.81 29.24
C LYS A 182 -46.17 -10.59 28.31
N HIS A 183 -47.31 -10.10 27.83
CA HIS A 183 -47.42 -8.81 27.16
C HIS A 183 -46.82 -7.70 28.03
N LEU A 184 -45.65 -7.20 27.63
CA LEU A 184 -45.20 -5.88 28.07
C LEU A 184 -46.04 -4.85 27.31
N ARG A 185 -46.93 -4.18 28.05
CA ARG A 185 -47.57 -2.95 27.60
C ARG A 185 -46.46 -1.96 27.23
N THR A 186 -46.44 -1.54 25.97
CA THR A 186 -45.65 -0.41 25.52
C THR A 186 -46.15 0.84 26.24
N ARG A 187 -45.33 1.35 27.15
CA ARG A 187 -45.53 2.65 27.80
C ARG A 187 -45.19 3.72 26.76
N LYS A 188 -46.15 4.57 26.41
CA LYS A 188 -45.90 5.80 25.65
C LYS A 188 -44.84 6.63 26.39
N PRO A 189 -43.79 7.13 25.72
CA PRO A 189 -42.93 8.14 26.31
C PRO A 189 -43.67 9.49 26.29
N ASP A 190 -43.98 10.00 27.48
CA ASP A 190 -44.45 11.36 27.69
C ASP A 190 -43.26 12.35 27.69
N SER A 191 -43.44 13.44 26.95
CA SER A 191 -42.70 14.72 26.93
C SER A 191 -41.17 14.71 26.89
N GLU A 192 -40.67 14.95 25.68
CA GLU A 192 -39.32 15.42 25.34
C GLU A 192 -39.06 16.84 25.89
N PRO A 193 -37.88 17.13 26.47
CA PRO A 193 -37.49 18.49 26.85
C PRO A 193 -37.10 19.32 25.62
N ASP A 194 -37.68 20.52 25.54
CA ASP A 194 -37.48 21.57 24.55
C ASP A 194 -36.01 22.05 24.49
N ILE A 195 -35.23 21.45 23.59
CA ILE A 195 -33.93 21.97 23.16
C ILE A 195 -34.16 22.73 21.85
N ARG A 196 -34.14 24.04 21.96
CA ARG A 196 -34.31 25.01 20.88
C ARG A 196 -33.43 24.67 19.67
N LYS A 197 -34.11 24.24 18.60
CA LYS A 197 -33.88 24.49 17.17
C LYS A 197 -32.47 24.98 16.81
N ARG A 198 -31.57 24.04 16.51
CA ARG A 198 -30.63 24.21 15.40
C ARG A 198 -31.24 23.49 14.21
N GLU A 199 -31.70 24.27 13.24
CA GLU A 199 -32.15 23.76 11.95
C GLU A 199 -30.97 23.13 11.23
N THR A 200 -30.92 21.80 11.25
CA THR A 200 -30.24 20.99 10.24
C THR A 200 -31.30 20.06 9.65
N THR A 201 -31.97 20.54 8.61
CA THR A 201 -32.29 19.71 7.44
C THR A 201 -30.94 19.09 7.03
N ASP A 202 -30.71 17.77 7.08
CA ASP A 202 -31.39 16.76 6.27
C ASP A 202 -31.41 15.41 7.02
N GLY A 203 -32.60 14.96 7.40
CA GLY A 203 -32.83 13.67 8.04
C GLY A 203 -32.87 12.52 7.03
N SER A 204 -31.71 12.03 6.58
CA SER A 204 -31.61 10.70 5.95
C SER A 204 -30.79 9.78 6.86
N GLY A 205 -31.51 9.10 7.76
CA GLY A 205 -31.05 8.26 8.87
C GLY A 205 -30.24 7.00 8.52
N HIS A 206 -29.34 7.05 7.56
CA HIS A 206 -28.26 6.10 7.40
C HIS A 206 -26.97 6.90 7.29
N GLY A 207 -26.03 6.70 8.23
CA GLY A 207 -24.73 7.38 8.30
C GLY A 207 -23.86 7.07 7.09
N SER A 208 -24.22 7.63 5.94
CA SER A 208 -23.52 7.49 4.69
C SER A 208 -22.28 8.38 4.74
N ILE A 209 -21.13 7.80 4.47
CA ILE A 209 -19.87 8.54 4.42
C ILE A 209 -19.83 9.29 3.08
N HIS A 210 -19.86 10.62 3.14
CA HIS A 210 -19.76 11.48 1.95
C HIS A 210 -18.30 11.64 1.51
N TYR A 211 -17.81 10.66 0.75
CA TYR A 211 -16.45 10.68 0.20
C TYR A 211 -16.36 11.51 -1.09
N GLN A 212 -15.45 12.48 -1.13
CA GLN A 212 -15.29 13.43 -2.22
C GLN A 212 -14.07 13.18 -3.13
N GLY A 213 -13.34 12.08 -2.92
CA GLY A 213 -12.15 11.73 -3.71
C GLY A 213 -10.84 12.29 -3.14
N THR A 214 -9.87 12.54 -4.01
CA THR A 214 -8.59 13.18 -3.65
C THR A 214 -8.82 14.66 -3.35
N TRP A 215 -8.15 15.19 -2.32
CA TRP A 215 -8.22 16.61 -1.99
C TRP A 215 -7.71 17.49 -3.16
N ASP A 216 -8.45 18.56 -3.44
CA ASP A 216 -8.16 19.59 -4.45
C ASP A 216 -8.25 20.97 -3.79
N ARG A 217 -7.32 21.87 -4.15
CA ARG A 217 -7.26 23.22 -3.61
C ARG A 217 -8.41 24.10 -4.09
N GLU A 218 -8.89 23.90 -5.30
CA GLU A 218 -9.91 24.77 -5.89
C GLU A 218 -11.33 24.43 -5.39
N ARG A 219 -11.50 23.23 -4.84
CA ARG A 219 -12.79 22.70 -4.39
C ARG A 219 -13.11 23.11 -2.94
N SER A 220 -14.37 23.45 -2.70
CA SER A 220 -14.92 23.67 -1.35
C SER A 220 -15.45 22.35 -0.77
N TYR A 221 -15.16 22.10 0.50
CA TYR A 221 -15.61 20.92 1.25
C TYR A 221 -16.44 21.35 2.44
N SER A 222 -17.57 20.70 2.65
CA SER A 222 -18.44 20.91 3.81
C SER A 222 -18.05 20.00 4.98
N ALA A 223 -18.36 20.43 6.20
CA ALA A 223 -18.20 19.63 7.41
C ALA A 223 -18.91 18.27 7.26
N GLY A 224 -18.25 17.20 7.72
CA GLY A 224 -18.75 15.83 7.57
C GLY A 224 -18.23 15.10 6.33
N GLN A 225 -17.62 15.80 5.37
CA GLN A 225 -17.08 15.19 4.15
C GLN A 225 -15.71 14.55 4.37
N PHE A 226 -15.39 13.55 3.55
CA PHE A 226 -14.13 12.82 3.59
C PHE A 226 -13.34 12.97 2.29
N VAL A 227 -12.02 13.12 2.39
CA VAL A 227 -11.09 13.22 1.25
C VAL A 227 -9.82 12.40 1.49
N THR A 228 -9.13 12.01 0.42
CA THR A 228 -7.79 11.42 0.52
C THR A 228 -6.69 12.44 0.25
N HIS A 229 -5.67 12.46 1.11
CA HIS A 229 -4.48 13.31 0.94
C HIS A 229 -3.26 12.69 1.62
N LYS A 230 -2.12 12.63 0.90
CA LYS A 230 -0.86 11.99 1.33
C LYS A 230 -1.06 10.54 1.84
N GLY A 231 -1.97 9.81 1.19
CA GLY A 231 -2.35 8.44 1.57
C GLY A 231 -3.27 8.33 2.79
N GLY A 232 -3.53 9.40 3.53
CA GLY A 232 -4.52 9.39 4.61
C GLY A 232 -5.94 9.67 4.13
N LEU A 233 -6.93 9.15 4.84
CA LEU A 233 -8.33 9.59 4.76
C LEU A 233 -8.55 10.66 5.82
N TRP A 234 -9.05 11.83 5.40
CA TRP A 234 -9.26 13.00 6.24
C TRP A 234 -10.74 13.36 6.28
N HIS A 235 -11.21 13.79 7.44
CA HIS A 235 -12.56 14.27 7.70
C HIS A 235 -12.54 15.79 7.89
N ALA A 236 -13.41 16.52 7.17
CA ALA A 236 -13.59 17.95 7.36
C ALA A 236 -14.44 18.22 8.61
N GLU A 237 -13.88 18.89 9.61
CA GLU A 237 -14.64 19.28 10.81
C GLU A 237 -15.42 20.58 10.60
N ILE A 238 -14.92 21.45 9.72
CA ILE A 238 -15.49 22.76 9.39
C ILE A 238 -15.44 22.93 7.88
N ASP A 239 -16.43 23.63 7.31
CA ASP A 239 -16.44 24.02 5.91
C ASP A 239 -15.13 24.75 5.54
N SER A 240 -14.47 24.30 4.48
CA SER A 240 -13.19 24.89 4.06
C SER A 240 -13.00 24.83 2.55
N GLN A 241 -12.25 25.80 2.03
CA GLN A 241 -11.82 25.85 0.62
C GLN A 241 -10.33 26.20 0.59
N GLY A 242 -9.54 25.43 -0.16
CA GLY A 242 -8.10 25.67 -0.31
C GLY A 242 -7.22 25.35 0.89
N CYS A 243 -7.79 25.00 2.05
CA CYS A 243 -7.03 24.55 3.21
C CYS A 243 -6.62 23.08 3.07
N LYS A 244 -5.32 22.82 3.19
CA LYS A 244 -4.73 21.49 2.96
C LYS A 244 -4.91 20.56 4.17
N PRO A 245 -5.30 19.28 3.98
CA PRO A 245 -5.39 18.34 5.08
C PRO A 245 -4.02 18.08 5.73
N GLY A 246 -3.96 18.30 7.04
CA GLY A 246 -2.74 18.25 7.85
C GLY A 246 -2.16 19.62 8.21
N ASP A 247 -2.61 20.70 7.57
CA ASP A 247 -2.21 22.08 7.91
C ASP A 247 -3.32 22.75 8.74
N GLY A 248 -3.33 22.48 10.05
CA GLY A 248 -4.25 23.09 11.02
C GLY A 248 -5.35 22.19 11.56
N ALA A 249 -6.33 22.79 12.25
CA ALA A 249 -7.41 22.08 12.96
C ALA A 249 -8.67 21.82 12.13
N LEU A 250 -8.73 22.27 10.86
CA LEU A 250 -9.92 22.13 10.01
C LEU A 250 -10.15 20.68 9.56
N TRP A 251 -9.09 19.88 9.52
CA TRP A 251 -9.10 18.50 9.03
C TRP A 251 -8.64 17.56 10.12
N LYS A 252 -9.41 16.50 10.36
CA LYS A 252 -9.05 15.42 11.27
C LYS A 252 -8.70 14.15 10.51
N LEU A 253 -7.58 13.54 10.85
CA LEU A 253 -7.18 12.27 10.24
C LEU A 253 -8.11 11.15 10.71
N ALA A 254 -8.85 10.55 9.78
CA ALA A 254 -9.77 9.44 10.06
C ALA A 254 -9.06 8.10 9.92
N VAL A 255 -8.29 7.91 8.85
CA VAL A 255 -7.52 6.70 8.59
C VAL A 255 -6.13 7.06 8.09
N LYS A 256 -5.10 6.52 8.73
CA LYS A 256 -3.71 6.66 8.28
C LYS A 256 -3.42 5.58 7.22
N SER A 257 -2.83 5.94 6.08
CA SER A 257 -2.34 4.91 5.14
C SER A 257 -1.36 3.99 5.87
N GLY A 258 -1.47 2.69 5.60
CA GLY A 258 -0.58 1.66 6.12
C GLY A 258 0.89 1.82 5.70
N ASP A 259 1.19 2.74 4.77
CA ASP A 259 2.54 2.91 4.20
C ASP A 259 3.47 3.73 5.09
N TYR A 260 3.04 4.14 6.28
CA TYR A 260 3.88 4.92 7.19
C TYR A 260 5.17 4.19 7.61
N ASN A 261 5.25 2.87 7.46
CA ASN A 261 6.48 2.11 7.70
C ASN A 261 7.58 2.33 6.66
N ASN A 262 7.28 2.89 5.48
CA ASN A 262 8.33 3.04 4.44
C ASN A 262 9.23 4.28 4.66
N ARG A 263 8.84 5.23 5.53
CA ARG A 263 9.77 6.29 5.96
C ARG A 263 10.83 5.77 6.93
N ASN A 264 10.53 4.75 7.71
CA ASN A 264 11.51 4.17 8.62
C ASN A 264 12.53 3.29 7.89
N MET A 265 12.16 2.68 6.75
CA MET A 265 13.11 1.91 5.93
C MET A 265 14.17 2.78 5.24
N LYS A 266 13.84 4.02 4.86
CA LYS A 266 14.85 4.94 4.30
C LYS A 266 15.87 5.38 5.35
N ASN A 267 15.42 5.62 6.58
CA ASN A 267 16.33 5.94 7.68
C ASN A 267 17.19 4.73 8.08
N HIS A 268 16.63 3.50 8.03
CA HIS A 268 17.40 2.30 8.35
C HIS A 268 18.49 2.02 7.32
N LYS A 269 18.17 2.12 6.02
CA LYS A 269 19.17 1.99 4.94
C LYS A 269 20.22 3.09 4.97
N GLN A 270 19.86 4.32 5.31
CA GLN A 270 20.84 5.40 5.46
C GLN A 270 21.81 5.10 6.61
N HIS A 271 21.30 4.60 7.73
CA HIS A 271 22.13 4.22 8.88
C HIS A 271 23.07 3.04 8.58
N GLU A 272 22.64 2.07 7.76
CA GLU A 272 23.49 0.98 7.26
C GLU A 272 24.59 1.49 6.31
N ILE A 273 24.25 2.43 5.41
CA ILE A 273 25.22 3.06 4.50
C ILE A 273 26.25 3.89 5.28
N ASP A 274 25.81 4.69 6.24
CA ASP A 274 26.70 5.52 7.07
C ASP A 274 27.60 4.64 7.94
N ALA A 275 27.08 3.54 8.49
CA ALA A 275 27.88 2.57 9.23
C ALA A 275 28.93 1.87 8.35
N ALA A 276 28.56 1.48 7.13
CA ALA A 276 29.49 0.89 6.17
C ALA A 276 30.58 1.87 5.73
N TRP A 277 30.23 3.15 5.56
CA TRP A 277 31.18 4.22 5.23
C TRP A 277 32.21 4.43 6.34
N ASN A 278 31.78 4.43 7.60
CA ASN A 278 32.68 4.61 8.76
C ASN A 278 33.66 3.44 8.89
N LEU A 279 33.18 2.19 8.78
CA LEU A 279 34.03 0.99 8.79
C LEU A 279 35.08 0.98 7.66
N HIS A 280 34.75 1.55 6.51
CA HIS A 280 35.71 1.66 5.40
C HIS A 280 36.84 2.66 5.70
N ASN A 281 36.53 3.77 6.38
CA ASN A 281 37.53 4.79 6.71
C ASN A 281 38.45 4.35 7.85
N GLU A 282 37.93 3.68 8.88
CA GLU A 282 38.74 3.14 9.97
C GLU A 282 39.82 2.16 9.45
N ARG A 283 39.49 1.33 8.46
CA ARG A 283 40.47 0.42 7.83
C ARG A 283 41.55 1.13 7.01
N LYS A 284 41.31 2.35 6.54
CA LYS A 284 42.33 3.11 5.81
C LYS A 284 43.36 3.72 6.77
N ASP A 285 42.92 4.12 7.95
CA ASP A 285 43.80 4.72 8.95
C ASP A 285 44.73 3.67 9.58
N ASP A 286 44.30 2.41 9.71
CA ASP A 286 45.15 1.30 10.19
C ASP A 286 46.19 0.82 9.16
N ALA A 287 46.06 1.21 7.90
CA ALA A 287 46.95 0.79 6.80
C ALA A 287 48.02 1.83 6.45
N ALA A 288 48.01 3.00 7.11
CA ALA A 288 48.96 4.09 6.94
C ALA A 288 50.00 4.09 8.07
#